data_AF-A0AAJ3D3N9-F1
#
_entry.id   AF-A0AAJ3D3N9-F1
#
_cell.length_a   1.000
_cell.length_b   1.000
_cell.length_c   1.000
_cell.angle_alpha   90.00
_cell.angle_beta   90.00
_cell.angle_gamma   90.00
#
_symmetry.space_group_name_H-M   'P 1'
#
loop_
_entity.id
_entity.type
_entity.pdbx_description
1 polymer ?
#
loop_
_entity_poly.entity_id
_entity_poly.type
_entity_poly.pdbx_seq_one_letter_code
_entity_poly.pdbx_strand_id
1 'polypeptide(L)'
;MGEPDLTVDFEFLTECERKLGQLKRTFEDIENRRDDMKEHWGSRAVAEAMKHFVNNWDDYRTRLVESLESVGKLVAGSKKAFEDFEGELTKTNEKKKK
;
A
#
# COMPACT_ATOMS: atom_id res chain seq x y z
N MET A 1 3.46 16.29 35.16
CA MET A 1 3.93 16.01 33.78
C MET A 1 2.70 15.54 33.03
N GLY A 2 2.30 16.25 31.96
CA GLY A 2 1.13 15.86 31.18
C GLY A 2 1.36 14.50 30.54
N GLU A 3 0.38 13.61 30.63
CA GLU A 3 0.38 12.38 29.86
C GLU A 3 0.53 12.73 28.37
N PRO A 4 1.33 11.98 27.59
CA PRO A 4 1.37 12.18 26.16
C PRO A 4 -0.03 11.90 25.59
N ASP A 5 -0.68 12.95 25.09
CA ASP A 5 -2.03 12.96 24.49
C ASP A 5 -2.09 12.20 23.13
N LEU A 6 -1.02 11.50 22.76
CA LEU A 6 -0.91 10.73 21.53
C LEU A 6 -1.19 9.26 21.83
N THR A 7 -2.46 8.89 21.81
CA THR A 7 -2.87 7.48 21.78
C THR A 7 -2.82 7.01 20.34
N VAL A 8 -1.84 6.17 20.00
CA VAL A 8 -1.65 5.65 18.63
C VAL A 8 -2.34 4.30 18.51
N ASP A 9 -3.20 4.17 17.51
CA ASP A 9 -3.85 2.89 17.18
C ASP A 9 -2.94 2.07 16.25
N PHE A 10 -2.07 1.25 16.86
CA PHE A 10 -1.16 0.35 16.14
C PHE A 10 -1.89 -0.76 15.37
N GLU A 11 -3.08 -1.15 15.84
CA GLU A 11 -3.90 -2.16 15.15
C GLU A 11 -4.42 -1.57 13.83
N PHE A 12 -4.93 -0.34 13.86
CA PHE A 12 -5.36 0.38 12.67
C PHE A 12 -4.22 0.55 11.65
N LEU A 13 -3.02 0.95 12.11
CA LEU A 13 -1.86 1.08 11.21
C LEU A 13 -1.48 -0.26 10.57
N THR A 14 -1.49 -1.34 11.35
CA THR A 14 -1.22 -2.70 10.84
C THR A 14 -2.30 -3.15 9.84
N GLU A 15 -3.56 -2.81 10.10
CA GLU A 15 -4.65 -3.13 9.18
C GLU A 15 -4.53 -2.33 7.87
N CYS A 16 -4.11 -1.06 7.94
CA CYS A 16 -3.84 -0.23 6.77
C CYS A 16 -2.71 -0.83 5.92
N GLU A 17 -1.59 -1.23 6.52
CA GLU A 17 -0.50 -1.92 5.82
C GLU A 17 -1.01 -3.16 5.07
N ARG A 18 -1.80 -4.00 5.76
CA ARG A 18 -2.38 -5.21 5.17
C ARG A 18 -3.31 -4.88 4.00
N LYS A 19 -4.24 -3.94 4.17
CA LYS A 19 -5.22 -3.54 3.15
C LYS A 19 -4.54 -2.92 1.93
N LEU A 20 -3.58 -2.04 2.13
CA LEU A 20 -2.81 -1.43 1.03
C LEU A 20 -2.00 -2.48 0.26
N GLY A 21 -1.38 -3.43 0.96
CA GLY A 21 -0.69 -4.55 0.33
C GLY A 21 -1.62 -5.46 -0.48
N GLN A 22 -2.82 -5.75 0.04
CA GLN A 22 -3.83 -6.53 -0.68
C GLN A 22 -4.33 -5.81 -1.95
N LEU A 23 -4.59 -4.50 -1.86
CA LEU A 23 -4.99 -3.70 -3.01
C LEU A 23 -3.88 -3.69 -4.07
N LYS A 24 -2.63 -3.44 -3.68
CA LYS A 24 -1.48 -3.43 -4.60
C LYS A 24 -1.40 -4.75 -5.38
N ARG A 25 -1.40 -5.89 -4.68
CA ARG A 25 -1.37 -7.22 -5.31
C ARG A 25 -2.56 -7.45 -6.25
N THR A 26 -3.75 -7.04 -5.84
CA THR A 26 -4.96 -7.18 -6.67
C THR A 26 -4.82 -6.41 -7.97
N PHE A 27 -4.28 -5.19 -7.94
CA PHE A 27 -4.07 -4.40 -9.16
C PHE A 27 -2.94 -4.97 -10.03
N GLU A 28 -1.85 -5.45 -9.43
CA GLU A 28 -0.77 -6.15 -10.15
C GLU A 28 -1.29 -7.41 -10.86
N ASP A 29 -2.17 -8.19 -10.21
CA ASP A 29 -2.74 -9.41 -10.79
C ASP A 29 -3.68 -9.14 -11.99
N ILE A 30 -4.31 -7.97 -12.05
CA ILE A 30 -5.16 -7.59 -13.20
C ILE A 30 -4.32 -7.42 -14.47
N GLU A 31 -3.07 -6.96 -14.35
CA GLU A 31 -2.15 -6.85 -15.49
C GLU A 31 -1.85 -8.23 -16.09
N ASN A 32 -1.60 -9.23 -15.26
CA ASN A 32 -1.32 -10.58 -15.72
C ASN A 32 -2.50 -11.11 -16.57
N ARG A 33 -3.74 -10.85 -16.13
CA ARG A 33 -4.96 -11.27 -16.86
C ARG A 33 -5.15 -10.56 -18.21
N ARG A 34 -4.65 -9.33 -18.36
CA ARG A 34 -4.68 -8.62 -19.64
C ARG A 34 -3.84 -9.38 -20.66
N ASP A 35 -2.61 -9.73 -20.29
CA ASP A 35 -1.66 -10.33 -21.21
C ASP A 35 -2.17 -11.69 -21.71
N ASP A 36 -2.83 -12.45 -20.83
CA ASP A 36 -3.51 -13.70 -21.17
C ASP A 36 -4.66 -13.51 -22.18
N MET A 37 -5.39 -12.39 -22.10
CA MET A 37 -6.60 -12.18 -22.92
C MET A 37 -6.30 -11.67 -24.34
N LYS A 38 -5.10 -11.11 -24.55
CA LYS A 38 -4.73 -10.44 -25.80
C LYS A 38 -4.85 -11.33 -27.04
N GLU A 39 -4.58 -12.63 -26.89
CA GLU A 39 -4.65 -13.62 -27.98
C GLU A 39 -6.09 -13.97 -28.37
N HIS A 40 -7.08 -13.61 -27.54
CA HIS A 40 -8.47 -14.03 -27.71
C HIS A 40 -9.40 -12.96 -28.31
N TRP A 41 -8.90 -11.74 -28.59
CA TRP A 41 -9.76 -10.62 -29.04
C TRP A 41 -10.32 -10.76 -30.47
N GLY A 42 -9.84 -11.74 -31.24
CA GLY A 42 -10.42 -12.12 -32.52
C GLY A 42 -10.28 -11.04 -33.59
N SER A 43 -11.38 -10.36 -33.94
CA SER A 43 -11.41 -9.45 -35.09
C SER A 43 -10.47 -8.26 -34.91
N ARG A 44 -9.88 -7.78 -36.02
CA ARG A 44 -8.90 -6.68 -36.00
C ARG A 44 -9.43 -5.40 -35.35
N ALA A 45 -10.67 -5.01 -35.65
CA ALA A 45 -11.27 -3.80 -35.09
C ALA A 45 -11.46 -3.90 -33.57
N VAL A 46 -11.87 -5.08 -33.08
CA VAL A 46 -11.99 -5.34 -31.63
C VAL A 46 -10.61 -5.34 -30.98
N ALA A 47 -9.62 -5.99 -31.59
CA ALA A 47 -8.26 -6.02 -31.07
C ALA A 47 -7.62 -4.63 -30.97
N GLU A 48 -7.84 -3.76 -31.97
CA GLU A 48 -7.36 -2.37 -31.94
C GLU A 48 -8.04 -1.55 -30.83
N ALA A 49 -9.37 -1.63 -30.70
CA ALA A 49 -10.12 -0.95 -29.64
C ALA A 49 -9.69 -1.44 -28.24
N MET A 50 -9.56 -2.76 -28.06
CA MET A 50 -9.11 -3.37 -26.82
C MET A 50 -7.67 -2.96 -26.48
N LYS A 51 -6.77 -2.89 -27.47
CA LYS A 51 -5.40 -2.43 -27.27
C LYS A 51 -5.36 -1.00 -26.71
N HIS A 52 -6.16 -0.08 -27.26
CA HIS A 52 -6.23 1.29 -26.75
C HIS A 52 -6.77 1.36 -25.32
N PHE A 53 -7.86 0.65 -25.04
CA PHE A 53 -8.43 0.57 -23.70
C PHE A 53 -7.41 0.03 -22.69
N VAL A 54 -6.76 -1.07 -23.05
CA VAL A 54 -5.81 -1.78 -22.20
C VAL A 54 -4.55 -0.96 -21.91
N ASN A 55 -4.00 -0.28 -22.91
CA ASN A 55 -2.82 0.58 -22.71
C ASN A 55 -3.15 1.72 -21.74
N ASN A 56 -4.31 2.37 -21.93
CA ASN A 56 -4.75 3.44 -21.04
C ASN A 56 -5.01 2.91 -19.61
N TRP A 57 -5.65 1.75 -19.49
CA TRP A 57 -5.84 1.08 -18.21
C TRP A 57 -4.51 0.81 -17.52
N ASP A 58 -3.50 0.31 -18.25
CA ASP A 58 -2.20 0.00 -17.68
C ASP A 58 -1.46 1.23 -17.13
N ASP A 59 -1.52 2.35 -17.85
CA ASP A 59 -0.95 3.62 -17.39
C ASP A 59 -1.56 4.07 -16.05
N TYR A 60 -2.90 4.05 -15.95
CA TYR A 60 -3.59 4.44 -14.71
C TYR A 60 -3.41 3.44 -13.58
N ARG A 61 -3.42 2.14 -13.90
CA ARG A 61 -3.15 1.06 -12.94
C ARG A 61 -1.75 1.20 -12.34
N THR A 62 -0.73 1.46 -13.17
CA THR A 62 0.66 1.66 -12.72
C THR A 62 0.74 2.83 -11.73
N ARG A 63 0.14 3.98 -12.08
CA ARG A 63 0.08 5.15 -11.18
C ARG A 63 -0.64 4.86 -9.87
N LEU A 64 -1.70 4.06 -9.91
CA LEU A 64 -2.44 3.65 -8.70
C LEU A 64 -1.59 2.74 -7.82
N VAL A 65 -0.89 1.76 -8.40
CA VAL A 65 0.03 0.86 -7.68
C VAL A 65 1.17 1.65 -7.01
N GLU A 66 1.77 2.60 -7.72
CA GLU A 66 2.80 3.48 -7.17
C GLU A 66 2.25 4.34 -6.01
N SER A 67 1.04 4.85 -6.15
CA SER A 67 0.37 5.63 -5.09
C SER A 67 0.08 4.77 -3.86
N LEU A 68 -0.41 3.55 -4.04
CA LEU A 68 -0.64 2.59 -2.96
C LEU A 68 0.66 2.25 -2.22
N GLU A 69 1.75 2.05 -2.96
CA GLU A 69 3.06 1.82 -2.37
C GLU A 69 3.57 3.02 -1.58
N SER A 70 3.41 4.23 -2.12
CA SER A 70 3.79 5.48 -1.44
C SER A 70 3.05 5.65 -0.12
N VAL A 71 1.72 5.50 -0.13
CA VAL A 71 0.90 5.57 1.10
C VAL A 71 1.27 4.45 2.07
N GLY A 72 1.53 3.23 1.58
CA GLY A 72 1.99 2.11 2.41
C GLY A 72 3.29 2.42 3.14
N LYS A 73 4.27 3.04 2.46
CA LYS A 73 5.53 3.49 3.08
C LYS A 73 5.31 4.56 4.15
N LEU A 74 4.36 5.47 3.94
CA LEU A 74 4.02 6.49 4.94
C LEU A 74 3.41 5.85 6.19
N VAL A 75 2.45 4.93 6.04
CA VAL A 75 1.83 4.20 7.15
C VAL A 75 2.88 3.42 7.94
N ALA A 76 3.74 2.66 7.24
CA ALA A 76 4.81 1.88 7.87
C ALA A 76 5.84 2.79 8.59
N GLY A 77 6.18 3.92 7.98
CA GLY A 77 7.07 4.92 8.57
C GLY A 77 6.48 5.53 9.84
N SER A 78 5.20 5.89 9.83
CA SER A 78 4.49 6.41 11.01
C SER A 78 4.44 5.37 12.13
N LYS A 79 4.07 4.12 11.81
CA LYS A 79 4.04 3.01 12.77
C LYS A 79 5.40 2.83 13.44
N LYS A 80 6.47 2.73 12.65
CA LYS A 80 7.82 2.57 13.15
C LYS A 80 8.25 3.73 14.05
N ALA A 81 7.95 4.97 13.66
CA ALA A 81 8.32 6.14 14.46
C ALA A 81 7.65 6.11 15.84
N PHE A 82 6.41 5.64 15.94
CA PHE A 82 5.73 5.47 17.22
C PHE A 82 6.26 4.29 18.04
N GLU A 83 6.56 3.15 17.41
CA GLU A 83 7.21 2.01 18.09
C GLU A 83 8.59 2.40 18.67
N ASP A 84 9.39 3.14 17.90
CA ASP A 84 10.70 3.64 18.34
C ASP A 84 10.53 4.60 19.54
N PHE A 85 9.56 5.52 19.48
CA PHE A 85 9.25 6.46 20.55
C PHE A 85 8.80 5.77 21.85
N GLU A 86 7.90 4.78 21.77
CA GLU A 86 7.50 3.97 22.93
C GLU A 86 8.67 3.19 23.52
N GLY A 87 9.55 2.65 22.67
CA GLY A 87 10.77 1.96 23.09
C GLY A 87 11.72 2.87 23.86
N GLU A 88 11.91 4.12 23.42
CA GLU A 88 12.73 5.12 24.12
C GLU A 88 12.14 5.53 25.48
N LEU A 89 10.83 5.74 25.55
CA LEU A 89 10.11 6.05 26.79
C LEU A 89 10.25 4.92 27.81
N THR A 90 10.06 3.67 27.37
CA THR A 90 10.16 2.48 28.22
C THR A 90 11.57 2.35 28.81
N LYS A 91 12.61 2.46 27.96
CA LYS A 91 14.03 2.44 28.40
C LYS A 91 14.34 3.56 29.40
N THR A 92 13.79 4.75 29.19
CA THR A 92 14.00 5.89 30.08
C THR A 92 13.35 5.67 31.45
N ASN A 93 12.15 5.10 31.47
CA ASN A 93 11.45 4.78 32.72
C ASN A 93 12.13 3.64 33.50
N GLU A 94 12.66 2.62 32.84
CA GLU A 94 13.43 1.55 33.48
C GLU A 94 14.72 2.08 34.13
N LYS A 95 15.43 3.00 33.46
CA LYS A 95 16.65 3.63 34.01
C LYS A 95 16.36 4.49 35.25
N LYS A 96 15.20 5.13 35.34
CA LYS A 96 14.79 5.93 36.50
C LYS A 96 14.35 5.09 37.71
N LYS A 97 14.04 3.79 37.51
CA LYS A 97 13.64 2.86 38.58
C LYS A 97 14.82 2.09 39.20
N LYS A 98 16.01 2.15 38.61
CA LYS A 98 17.27 1.62 39.15
C LYS A 98 18.04 2.73 39.86
#